data_AF-A0A3M2SIT6-F1
#
_entry.id   AF-A0A3M2SIT6-F1
#
_cell.length_a   1.000
_cell.length_b   1.000
_cell.length_c   1.000
_cell.angle_alpha   90.00
_cell.angle_beta   90.00
_cell.angle_gamma   90.00
#
_symmetry.space_group_name_H-M   'P 1'
#
loop_
_entity.id
_entity.type
_entity.pdbx_description
1 polymer ?
#
loop_
_entity_poly.entity_id
_entity_poly.type
_entity_poly.pdbx_seq_one_letter_code
_entity_poly.pdbx_strand_id
1 'polypeptide(L)'
;MKMMKESVGAADQSDTQSQDASDSEFSLAGPKSLVAVKKGTRWTQRDSPRLKNNLLGAVGFLELANAGDFAANVWNDTPVPVYAVVLMAMGGFTALVFSVFAFIDSRRAWANISFLRSQRKLLEDEKASRITNSQSTQELDVLLEITIRELRIEIINRWAMDVLLGGGAVLIGTGTFMAIGGANRRVWLASNTLSGYLGNAPIAAFGLISATWAVIVWKKMRHHSLAAGKVLKGAPALPLIKRRCFNLQLFYVVNGIATIFGGVGSMLTAERWWGYVILIPVIMSSLFCNVWWRKRVGYDRPWIADPAPMNTNGLVHALESTAQIRRAFQNDPGTILPRIVGGLPSPTFHEVLDFMVKHDLFEKFCLYLVNSVPGAHVLDLRNYTIVELDVSQIAAIPDIHHPQLVGLAEDFLHVEGPRHFQQRERFMIEILGTHLILTEKDQETQAEK
;
A
#
# COMPACT_ATOMS: atom_id res chain seq x y z
N MET A 1 -31.34 -49.56 47.19
CA MET A 1 -31.14 -51.02 47.30
C MET A 1 -29.87 -51.36 46.53
N LYS A 2 -28.79 -51.65 47.29
CA LYS A 2 -27.46 -52.21 46.92
C LYS A 2 -26.67 -51.55 45.78
N MET A 3 -25.35 -51.37 45.80
CA MET A 3 -24.19 -51.41 46.73
C MET A 3 -23.01 -51.07 45.78
N MET A 4 -22.11 -50.12 46.09
CA MET A 4 -20.79 -50.35 46.71
C MET A 4 -19.83 -51.22 45.86
N LYS A 5 -18.76 -50.63 45.29
CA LYS A 5 -17.30 -50.85 45.52
C LYS A 5 -16.62 -50.84 44.12
N GLU A 6 -15.37 -50.49 43.85
CA GLU A 6 -14.16 -50.29 44.66
C GLU A 6 -13.14 -49.50 43.81
N SER A 7 -12.16 -48.93 44.50
CA SER A 7 -10.96 -48.24 43.99
C SER A 7 -9.87 -49.19 43.45
N VAL A 8 -8.93 -48.60 42.69
CA VAL A 8 -7.46 -48.83 42.63
C VAL A 8 -6.96 -49.08 41.19
N GLY A 9 -5.95 -48.31 40.80
CA GLY A 9 -5.03 -48.67 39.71
C GLY A 9 -4.43 -47.49 38.96
N ALA A 10 -3.38 -46.87 39.53
CA ALA A 10 -2.48 -46.01 38.78
C ALA A 10 -1.64 -46.86 37.81
N ALA A 11 -1.62 -46.50 36.53
CA ALA A 11 -0.59 -46.87 35.57
C ALA A 11 -0.59 -45.87 34.40
N ASP A 12 0.40 -44.99 34.46
CA ASP A 12 1.21 -44.46 33.36
C ASP A 12 0.75 -44.78 31.93
N GLN A 13 0.27 -43.76 31.21
CA GLN A 13 0.29 -43.69 29.74
C GLN A 13 0.63 -42.26 29.33
N SER A 14 1.92 -41.94 29.43
CA SER A 14 2.57 -41.06 28.46
C SER A 14 2.44 -41.63 27.05
N ASP A 15 2.46 -40.72 26.06
CA ASP A 15 2.58 -40.99 24.63
C ASP A 15 1.37 -41.61 23.91
N THR A 16 0.42 -40.74 23.57
CA THR A 16 -0.17 -40.77 22.21
C THR A 16 -0.54 -39.35 21.76
N GLN A 17 0.47 -38.47 21.68
CA GLN A 17 0.47 -37.44 20.64
C GLN A 17 0.71 -38.15 19.31
N SER A 18 -0.34 -38.32 18.52
CA SER A 18 -0.20 -38.63 17.11
C SER A 18 -1.24 -37.84 16.32
N GLN A 19 -0.75 -36.75 15.75
CA GLN A 19 -0.97 -36.40 14.34
C GLN A 19 -2.43 -36.21 13.90
N ASP A 20 -3.04 -35.12 14.35
CA ASP A 20 -4.19 -34.52 13.63
C ASP A 20 -4.16 -32.99 13.69
N ALA A 21 -2.95 -32.41 13.69
CA ALA A 21 -2.75 -31.02 13.34
C ALA A 21 -2.76 -30.92 11.81
N SER A 22 -3.94 -31.00 11.21
CA SER A 22 -4.16 -30.65 9.81
C SER A 22 -3.48 -29.32 9.53
N ASP A 23 -2.60 -29.28 8.53
CA ASP A 23 -1.94 -28.06 8.03
C ASP A 23 -2.97 -26.94 7.92
N SER A 24 -2.99 -26.04 8.90
CA SER A 24 -3.96 -24.95 8.94
C SER A 24 -3.68 -24.04 7.75
N GLU A 25 -4.61 -24.01 6.81
CA GLU A 25 -4.50 -23.17 5.62
C GLU A 25 -4.49 -21.70 6.07
N PHE A 26 -3.33 -21.05 5.94
CA PHE A 26 -3.22 -19.64 6.31
C PHE A 26 -4.13 -18.79 5.42
N SER A 27 -5.04 -18.04 6.05
CA SER A 27 -5.94 -17.12 5.35
C SER A 27 -6.07 -15.80 6.07
N LEU A 28 -5.85 -14.71 5.34
CA LEU A 28 -6.21 -13.35 5.77
C LEU A 28 -7.60 -13.03 5.23
N ALA A 29 -8.62 -13.40 6.00
CA ALA A 29 -9.99 -13.01 5.71
C ALA A 29 -10.13 -11.48 5.81
N GLY A 30 -10.95 -10.91 4.93
CA GLY A 30 -11.29 -9.50 4.99
C GLY A 30 -12.41 -9.20 6.00
N PRO A 31 -12.81 -7.92 6.12
CA PRO A 31 -14.00 -7.54 6.87
C PRO A 31 -15.23 -8.31 6.38
N LYS A 32 -16.03 -8.80 7.33
CA LYS A 32 -17.31 -9.51 7.07
C LYS A 32 -18.51 -8.57 6.99
N SER A 33 -18.31 -7.28 7.21
CA SER A 33 -19.37 -6.29 7.10
C SER A 33 -18.92 -5.04 6.37
N LEU A 34 -19.89 -4.32 5.81
CA LEU A 34 -19.72 -3.02 5.16
C LEU A 34 -20.74 -2.04 5.74
N VAL A 35 -20.26 -0.87 6.17
CA VAL A 35 -21.12 0.30 6.43
C VAL A 35 -21.00 1.26 5.25
N ALA A 36 -22.08 1.40 4.48
CA ALA A 36 -22.17 2.29 3.33
C ALA A 36 -23.04 3.52 3.64
N VAL A 37 -22.61 4.69 3.18
CA VAL A 37 -23.31 5.97 3.32
C VAL A 37 -23.54 6.58 1.94
N LYS A 38 -24.77 7.01 1.69
CA LYS A 38 -25.19 7.65 0.44
C LYS A 38 -24.67 9.09 0.39
N LYS A 39 -23.86 9.42 -0.62
CA LYS A 39 -23.40 10.76 -0.95
C LYS A 39 -23.92 11.15 -2.33
N GLY A 40 -25.04 11.88 -2.35
CA GLY A 40 -25.76 12.18 -3.58
C GLY A 40 -26.36 10.91 -4.20
N THR A 41 -25.93 10.57 -5.42
CA THR A 41 -26.39 9.39 -6.16
C THR A 41 -25.55 8.14 -5.95
N ARG A 42 -24.39 8.24 -5.29
CA ARG A 42 -23.47 7.12 -5.08
C ARG A 42 -23.35 6.75 -3.61
N TRP A 43 -23.20 5.47 -3.35
CA TRP A 43 -22.85 4.93 -2.05
C TRP A 43 -21.34 4.94 -1.89
N THR A 44 -20.88 5.44 -0.76
CA THR A 44 -19.47 5.44 -0.36
C THR A 44 -19.32 4.72 0.96
N GLN A 45 -18.26 3.95 1.11
CA GLN A 45 -17.98 3.31 2.38
C GLN A 45 -17.67 4.35 3.48
N ARG A 46 -18.30 4.18 4.64
CA ARG A 46 -17.98 4.89 5.88
C ARG A 46 -16.85 4.14 6.56
N ASP A 47 -15.70 4.82 6.70
CA ASP A 47 -14.51 4.33 7.40
C ASP A 47 -14.07 2.92 6.97
N SER A 48 -13.30 2.86 5.90
CA SER A 48 -12.60 1.64 5.49
C SER A 48 -11.22 1.63 6.15
N PRO A 49 -11.00 0.89 7.26
CA PRO A 49 -9.68 0.79 7.87
C PRO A 49 -8.81 -0.08 6.97
N ARG A 50 -8.21 0.54 5.94
CA ARG A 50 -7.38 -0.17 4.97
C ARG A 50 -6.18 0.68 4.61
N LEU A 51 -5.05 0.00 4.41
CA LEU A 51 -3.94 0.58 3.69
C LEU A 51 -4.32 0.67 2.22
N LYS A 52 -4.18 1.86 1.62
CA LYS A 52 -4.54 2.10 0.20
C LYS A 52 -3.35 2.55 -0.61
N ASN A 53 -3.10 1.89 -1.73
CA ASN A 53 -2.24 2.35 -2.82
C ASN A 53 -2.98 3.42 -3.65
N ASN A 54 -3.11 4.60 -3.07
CA ASN A 54 -3.84 5.73 -3.63
C ASN A 54 -2.94 6.93 -3.96
N LEU A 55 -1.64 6.67 -4.22
CA LEU A 55 -0.66 7.67 -4.66
C LEU A 55 -1.19 8.42 -5.88
N LEU A 56 -1.27 9.73 -5.78
CA LEU A 56 -1.69 10.59 -6.87
C LEU A 56 -0.66 10.57 -8.01
N GLY A 57 -1.14 10.38 -9.25
CA GLY A 57 -0.29 10.43 -10.44
C GLY A 57 0.35 11.81 -10.64
N ALA A 58 -0.37 12.88 -10.27
CA ALA A 58 0.10 14.25 -10.37
C ALA A 58 1.37 14.52 -9.54
N VAL A 59 1.56 13.82 -8.42
CA VAL A 59 2.74 13.98 -7.54
C VAL A 59 4.04 13.59 -8.27
N GLY A 60 3.98 12.71 -9.27
CA GLY A 60 5.14 12.36 -10.11
C GLY A 60 5.68 13.53 -10.94
N PHE A 61 4.92 14.62 -11.07
CA PHE A 61 5.32 15.83 -11.78
C PHE A 61 5.82 16.94 -10.84
N LEU A 62 5.96 16.70 -9.52
CA LEU A 62 6.42 17.73 -8.58
C LEU A 62 7.82 18.25 -8.91
N GLU A 63 8.74 17.37 -9.30
CA GLU A 63 10.09 17.78 -9.73
C GLU A 63 10.05 18.68 -10.97
N LEU A 64 9.11 18.41 -11.90
CA LEU A 64 8.90 19.26 -13.07
C LEU A 64 8.32 20.63 -12.66
N ALA A 65 7.38 20.63 -11.72
CA ALA A 65 6.77 21.85 -11.21
C ALA A 65 7.79 22.73 -10.48
N ASN A 66 8.69 22.12 -9.69
CA ASN A 66 9.78 22.82 -9.01
C ASN A 66 10.79 23.40 -10.02
N ALA A 67 11.08 22.69 -11.11
CA ALA A 67 11.93 23.20 -12.19
C ALA A 67 11.27 24.33 -13.03
N GLY A 68 10.00 24.66 -12.77
CA GLY A 68 9.27 25.73 -13.45
C GLY A 68 9.80 27.14 -13.15
N ASP A 69 10.66 27.29 -12.13
CA ASP A 69 11.33 28.53 -11.78
C ASP A 69 12.48 28.92 -12.72
N PHE A 70 12.76 28.12 -13.75
CA PHE A 70 13.82 28.35 -14.74
C PHE A 70 13.90 29.78 -15.25
N ALA A 71 12.77 30.33 -15.70
CA ALA A 71 12.75 31.69 -16.22
C ALA A 71 13.11 32.73 -15.14
N ALA A 72 12.69 32.49 -13.88
CA ALA A 72 12.95 33.34 -12.72
C ALA A 72 14.42 33.31 -12.26
N ASN A 73 15.14 32.21 -12.48
CA ASN A 73 16.54 32.11 -12.09
C ASN A 73 17.50 32.49 -13.24
N VAL A 74 17.11 32.32 -14.50
CA VAL A 74 17.99 32.54 -15.66
C VAL A 74 17.81 33.90 -16.34
N TRP A 75 16.58 34.43 -16.41
CA TRP A 75 16.26 35.64 -17.19
C TRP A 75 15.68 36.77 -16.34
N ASN A 76 16.04 36.82 -15.07
CA ASN A 76 15.60 37.84 -14.11
C ASN A 76 16.49 39.10 -14.15
N ASP A 77 16.79 39.56 -15.36
CA ASP A 77 17.39 40.87 -15.61
C ASP A 77 16.33 41.96 -15.44
N THR A 78 16.70 43.14 -14.94
CA THR A 78 15.75 44.26 -14.77
C THR A 78 15.95 45.30 -15.87
N PRO A 79 14.93 45.67 -16.66
CA PRO A 79 13.56 45.14 -16.65
C PRO A 79 13.45 43.74 -17.26
N VAL A 80 12.55 42.92 -16.70
CA VAL A 80 12.38 41.52 -17.14
C VAL A 80 11.83 41.47 -18.56
N PRO A 81 12.45 40.72 -19.49
CA PRO A 81 11.92 40.55 -20.84
C PRO A 81 10.51 39.95 -20.83
N VAL A 82 9.63 40.41 -21.73
CA VAL A 82 8.21 39.97 -21.77
C VAL A 82 8.08 38.45 -21.91
N TYR A 83 8.91 37.82 -22.74
CA TYR A 83 8.90 36.35 -22.89
C TYR A 83 9.25 35.64 -21.57
N ALA A 84 10.17 36.19 -20.78
CA ALA A 84 10.57 35.64 -19.49
C ALA A 84 9.45 35.83 -18.47
N VAL A 85 8.75 36.97 -18.47
CA VAL A 85 7.55 37.19 -17.64
C VAL A 85 6.47 36.14 -17.93
N VAL A 86 6.19 35.85 -19.20
CA VAL A 86 5.20 34.83 -19.58
C VAL A 86 5.61 33.44 -19.09
N LEU A 87 6.89 33.06 -19.28
CA LEU A 87 7.41 31.78 -18.81
C LEU A 87 7.40 31.67 -17.28
N MET A 88 7.79 32.73 -16.57
CA MET A 88 7.71 32.84 -15.11
C MET A 88 6.27 32.67 -14.63
N ALA A 89 5.30 33.35 -15.24
CA ALA A 89 3.90 33.24 -14.85
C ALA A 89 3.37 31.81 -15.02
N MET A 90 3.71 31.14 -16.13
CA MET A 90 3.33 29.74 -16.35
C MET A 90 4.00 28.79 -15.34
N GLY A 91 5.30 28.97 -15.10
CA GLY A 91 6.06 28.17 -14.14
C GLY A 91 5.55 28.32 -12.71
N GLY A 92 5.38 29.56 -12.25
CA GLY A 92 4.86 29.87 -10.92
C GLY A 92 3.42 29.38 -10.73
N PHE A 93 2.54 29.55 -11.71
CA PHE A 93 1.18 29.00 -11.67
C PHE A 93 1.20 27.47 -11.58
N THR A 94 2.03 26.81 -12.39
CA THR A 94 2.18 25.35 -12.39
C THR A 94 2.66 24.84 -11.02
N ALA A 95 3.67 25.47 -10.43
CA ALA A 95 4.16 25.14 -9.09
C ALA A 95 3.05 25.23 -8.03
N LEU A 96 2.26 26.32 -8.04
CA LEU A 96 1.14 26.47 -7.12
C LEU A 96 0.06 25.39 -7.32
N VAL A 97 -0.31 25.07 -8.56
CA VAL A 97 -1.29 24.00 -8.84
C VAL A 97 -0.80 22.64 -8.34
N PHE A 98 0.46 22.29 -8.60
CA PHE A 98 1.02 21.01 -8.13
C PHE A 98 1.19 20.96 -6.61
N SER A 99 1.42 22.10 -5.94
CA SER A 99 1.43 22.15 -4.49
C SER A 99 0.08 21.72 -3.89
N VAL A 100 -1.05 22.09 -4.51
CA VAL A 100 -2.38 21.66 -4.08
C VAL A 100 -2.51 20.14 -4.19
N PHE A 101 -2.05 19.54 -5.28
CA PHE A 101 -2.05 18.09 -5.44
C PHE A 101 -1.15 17.39 -4.42
N ALA A 102 0.03 17.94 -4.10
CA ALA A 102 0.90 17.43 -3.04
C ALA A 102 0.20 17.45 -1.68
N PHE A 103 -0.48 18.54 -1.31
CA PHE A 103 -1.22 18.59 -0.04
C PHE A 103 -2.43 17.65 0.00
N ILE A 104 -3.10 17.43 -1.14
CA ILE A 104 -4.15 16.41 -1.24
C ILE A 104 -3.56 15.00 -1.05
N ASP A 105 -2.41 14.71 -1.64
CA ASP A 105 -1.75 13.41 -1.45
C ASP A 105 -1.23 13.24 -0.02
N SER A 106 -0.68 14.28 0.59
CA SER A 106 -0.25 14.31 1.99
C SER A 106 -1.41 13.97 2.94
N ARG A 107 -2.63 14.48 2.67
CA ARG A 107 -3.83 14.08 3.43
C ARG A 107 -4.18 12.60 3.27
N ARG A 108 -3.99 12.03 2.07
CA ARG A 108 -4.20 10.60 1.82
C ARG A 108 -3.13 9.75 2.52
N ALA A 109 -1.88 10.19 2.49
CA ALA A 109 -0.77 9.58 3.21
C ALA A 109 -1.02 9.61 4.72
N TRP A 110 -1.54 10.73 5.24
CA TRP A 110 -1.90 10.85 6.66
C TRP A 110 -2.99 9.86 7.07
N ALA A 111 -4.00 9.63 6.24
CA ALA A 111 -5.02 8.61 6.50
C ALA A 111 -4.40 7.20 6.61
N ASN A 112 -3.49 6.85 5.71
CA ASN A 112 -2.73 5.59 5.78
C ASN A 112 -1.85 5.53 7.04
N ILE A 113 -1.16 6.61 7.40
CA ILE A 113 -0.34 6.72 8.62
C ILE A 113 -1.20 6.52 9.87
N SER A 114 -2.38 7.14 9.93
CA SER A 114 -3.32 7.00 11.05
C SER A 114 -3.81 5.56 11.19
N PHE A 115 -4.15 4.93 10.06
CA PHE A 115 -4.50 3.50 10.01
C PHE A 115 -3.36 2.63 10.55
N LEU A 116 -2.13 2.82 10.06
CA LEU A 116 -0.97 2.03 10.45
C LEU A 116 -0.59 2.24 11.93
N ARG A 117 -0.71 3.45 12.46
CA ARG A 117 -0.51 3.73 13.89
C ARG A 117 -1.53 3.03 14.76
N SER A 118 -2.80 3.05 14.35
CA SER A 118 -3.88 2.40 15.09
C SER A 118 -3.70 0.88 15.10
N GLN A 119 -3.35 0.30 13.94
CA GLN A 119 -3.08 -1.13 13.85
C GLN A 119 -1.83 -1.54 14.63
N ARG A 120 -0.76 -0.75 14.58
CA ARG A 120 0.44 -0.98 15.37
C ARG A 120 0.12 -1.05 16.85
N LYS A 121 -0.65 -0.09 17.36
CA LYS A 121 -1.07 -0.07 18.77
C LYS A 121 -1.83 -1.35 19.14
N LEU A 122 -2.81 -1.74 18.32
CA LEU A 122 -3.56 -2.98 18.54
C LEU A 122 -2.65 -4.22 18.59
N LEU A 123 -1.69 -4.33 17.67
CA LEU A 123 -0.75 -5.46 17.65
C LEU A 123 0.22 -5.44 18.85
N GLU A 124 0.64 -4.27 19.31
CA GLU A 124 1.47 -4.11 20.52
C GLU A 124 0.68 -4.50 21.79
N ASP A 125 -0.58 -4.07 21.90
CA ASP A 125 -1.47 -4.39 23.02
C ASP A 125 -1.75 -5.91 23.08
N GLU A 126 -2.06 -6.53 21.93
CA GLU A 126 -2.28 -7.98 21.81
C GLU A 126 -1.00 -8.76 22.13
N LYS A 127 0.16 -8.30 21.65
CA LYS A 127 1.45 -8.91 21.98
C LYS A 127 1.73 -8.88 23.47
N ALA A 128 1.47 -7.75 24.13
CA ALA A 128 1.64 -7.64 25.58
C ALA A 128 0.74 -8.64 26.32
N SER A 129 -0.53 -8.78 25.90
CA SER A 129 -1.45 -9.77 26.47
C SER A 129 -0.97 -11.21 26.29
N ARG A 130 -0.47 -11.57 25.10
CA ARG A 130 0.06 -12.93 24.83
C ARG A 130 1.32 -13.24 25.63
N ILE A 131 2.21 -12.26 25.82
CA ILE A 131 3.39 -12.42 26.68
C ILE A 131 2.97 -12.72 28.12
N THR A 132 2.00 -11.98 28.66
CA THR A 132 1.45 -12.25 30.00
C THR A 132 0.85 -13.66 30.11
N ASN A 133 0.21 -14.13 29.04
CA ASN A 133 -0.39 -15.46 28.97
C ASN A 133 0.59 -16.57 28.54
N SER A 134 1.89 -16.29 28.40
CA SER A 134 2.92 -17.25 27.92
C SER A 134 2.59 -17.91 26.58
N GLN A 135 1.93 -17.18 25.67
CA GLN A 135 1.56 -17.64 24.34
C GLN A 135 2.61 -17.23 23.28
N SER A 136 2.62 -17.92 22.15
CA SER A 136 3.47 -17.56 21.00
C SER A 136 3.11 -16.15 20.48
N THR A 137 4.15 -15.39 20.14
CA THR A 137 4.05 -14.02 19.61
C THR A 137 4.62 -13.88 18.21
N GLN A 138 5.02 -15.00 17.57
CA GLN A 138 5.72 -14.98 16.28
C GLN A 138 4.88 -14.31 15.18
N GLU A 139 3.57 -14.60 15.09
CA GLU A 139 2.71 -13.99 14.07
C GLU A 139 2.59 -12.47 14.28
N LEU A 140 2.48 -12.04 15.54
CA LEU A 140 2.41 -10.63 15.90
C LEU A 140 3.71 -9.92 15.55
N ASP A 141 4.86 -10.55 15.75
CA ASP A 141 6.16 -9.98 15.40
C ASP A 141 6.33 -9.80 13.89
N VAL A 142 5.87 -10.77 13.09
CA VAL A 142 5.84 -10.64 11.63
C VAL A 142 4.97 -9.45 11.21
N LEU A 143 3.74 -9.36 11.72
CA LEU A 143 2.80 -8.30 11.37
C LEU A 143 3.25 -6.92 11.87
N LEU A 144 3.86 -6.85 13.04
CA LEU A 144 4.39 -5.62 13.63
C LEU A 144 5.56 -5.09 12.80
N GLU A 145 6.51 -5.96 12.43
CA GLU A 145 7.66 -5.59 11.60
C GLU A 145 7.23 -5.08 10.21
N ILE A 146 6.19 -5.69 9.63
CA ILE A 146 5.59 -5.23 8.37
C ILE A 146 4.91 -3.88 8.55
N THR A 147 4.08 -3.73 9.60
CA THR A 147 3.33 -2.49 9.88
C THR A 147 4.26 -1.32 10.17
N ILE A 148 5.33 -1.53 10.96
CA ILE A 148 6.35 -0.51 11.24
C ILE A 148 7.06 -0.08 9.96
N ARG A 149 7.40 -1.04 9.09
CA ARG A 149 8.05 -0.74 7.81
C ARG A 149 7.10 0.04 6.90
N GLU A 150 5.87 -0.42 6.71
CA GLU A 150 4.86 0.30 5.93
C GLU A 150 4.66 1.73 6.45
N LEU A 151 4.62 1.92 7.77
CA LEU A 151 4.48 3.22 8.40
C LEU A 151 5.66 4.13 8.06
N ARG A 152 6.89 3.61 8.14
CA ARG A 152 8.09 4.37 7.76
C ARG A 152 8.10 4.71 6.27
N ILE A 153 7.67 3.80 5.41
CA ILE A 153 7.58 4.06 3.97
C ILE A 153 6.56 5.16 3.69
N GLU A 154 5.37 5.10 4.31
CA GLU A 154 4.33 6.11 4.11
C GLU A 154 4.75 7.49 4.67
N ILE A 155 5.44 7.52 5.81
CA ILE A 155 5.97 8.76 6.38
C ILE A 155 7.07 9.35 5.50
N ILE A 156 8.10 8.57 5.18
CA ILE A 156 9.31 9.08 4.51
C ILE A 156 9.03 9.30 3.01
N ASN A 157 8.59 8.27 2.30
CA ASN A 157 8.53 8.31 0.83
C ASN A 157 7.26 8.96 0.27
N ARG A 158 6.33 9.40 1.12
CA ARG A 158 5.09 10.00 0.66
C ARG A 158 4.77 11.25 1.44
N TRP A 159 4.42 11.14 2.72
CA TRP A 159 3.99 12.30 3.51
C TRP A 159 5.08 13.38 3.63
N ALA A 160 6.31 13.02 4.01
CA ALA A 160 7.41 13.96 4.13
C ALA A 160 7.80 14.54 2.76
N MET A 161 7.82 13.72 1.71
CA MET A 161 8.04 14.19 0.34
C MET A 161 7.01 15.24 -0.07
N ASP A 162 5.71 14.93 0.07
CA ASP A 162 4.61 15.83 -0.31
C ASP A 162 4.65 17.15 0.46
N VAL A 163 4.97 17.11 1.77
CA VAL A 163 5.05 18.32 2.59
C VAL A 163 6.26 19.17 2.20
N LEU A 164 7.44 18.55 1.99
CA LEU A 164 8.67 19.29 1.68
C LEU A 164 8.67 19.81 0.24
N LEU A 165 8.33 18.98 -0.74
CA LEU A 165 8.27 19.39 -2.15
C LEU A 165 7.04 20.25 -2.42
N GLY A 166 5.89 19.96 -1.82
CA GLY A 166 4.69 20.80 -1.94
C GLY A 166 4.89 22.16 -1.28
N GLY A 167 5.50 22.21 -0.10
CA GLY A 167 5.90 23.47 0.55
C GLY A 167 6.93 24.24 -0.27
N GLY A 168 7.94 23.55 -0.81
CA GLY A 168 8.91 24.12 -1.75
C GLY A 168 8.25 24.73 -2.98
N ALA A 169 7.27 24.05 -3.58
CA ALA A 169 6.51 24.54 -4.73
C ALA A 169 5.70 25.82 -4.41
N VAL A 170 5.16 25.95 -3.19
CA VAL A 170 4.50 27.19 -2.74
C VAL A 170 5.49 28.34 -2.67
N LEU A 171 6.66 28.11 -2.08
CA LEU A 171 7.72 29.11 -1.98
C LEU A 171 8.20 29.51 -3.38
N ILE A 172 8.53 28.53 -4.23
CA ILE A 172 8.93 28.75 -5.62
C ILE A 172 7.87 29.58 -6.36
N GLY A 173 6.60 29.16 -6.36
CA GLY A 173 5.54 29.87 -7.07
C GLY A 173 5.36 31.31 -6.57
N THR A 174 5.39 31.52 -5.25
CA THR A 174 5.28 32.86 -4.65
C THR A 174 6.48 33.74 -5.04
N GLY A 175 7.70 33.21 -4.95
CA GLY A 175 8.92 33.90 -5.36
C GLY A 175 8.88 34.27 -6.84
N THR A 176 8.48 33.34 -7.71
CA THR A 176 8.36 33.62 -9.16
C THR A 176 7.38 34.76 -9.46
N PHE A 177 6.23 34.84 -8.78
CA PHE A 177 5.32 35.97 -8.95
C PHE A 177 5.89 37.29 -8.40
N MET A 178 6.66 37.24 -7.30
CA MET A 178 7.37 38.41 -6.77
C MET A 178 8.44 38.91 -7.76
N ALA A 179 9.14 38.02 -8.46
CA ALA A 179 10.15 38.36 -9.47
C ALA A 179 9.55 39.19 -10.62
N ILE A 180 8.33 38.85 -11.07
CA ILE A 180 7.62 39.58 -12.14
C ILE A 180 7.39 41.05 -11.76
N GLY A 181 7.12 41.34 -10.48
CA GLY A 181 6.94 42.71 -9.96
C GLY A 181 8.24 43.42 -9.56
N GLY A 182 9.40 42.84 -9.86
CA GLY A 182 10.70 43.09 -9.22
C GLY A 182 11.40 44.44 -9.42
N ALA A 183 10.72 45.51 -9.84
CA ALA A 183 11.34 46.84 -10.00
C ALA A 183 11.93 47.39 -8.67
N ASN A 184 11.51 46.87 -7.51
CA ASN A 184 12.04 47.20 -6.20
C ASN A 184 13.13 46.19 -5.77
N ARG A 185 14.35 46.69 -5.49
CA ARG A 185 15.51 45.88 -5.07
C ARG A 185 15.22 44.96 -3.87
N ARG A 186 14.35 45.37 -2.94
CA ARG A 186 13.96 44.54 -1.78
C ARG A 186 13.07 43.35 -2.18
N VAL A 187 12.16 43.57 -3.14
CA VAL A 187 11.28 42.53 -3.68
C VAL A 187 12.08 41.52 -4.51
N TRP A 188 13.04 42.00 -5.30
CA TRP A 188 13.98 41.15 -6.04
C TRP A 188 14.80 40.25 -5.11
N LEU A 189 15.39 40.82 -4.04
CA LEU A 189 16.22 40.07 -3.11
C LEU A 189 15.40 39.04 -2.33
N ALA A 190 14.20 39.42 -1.86
CA ALA A 190 13.26 38.51 -1.20
C ALA A 190 12.81 37.37 -2.14
N SER A 191 12.51 37.68 -3.41
CA SER A 191 12.18 36.69 -4.43
C SER A 191 13.30 35.67 -4.60
N ASN A 192 14.54 36.11 -4.81
CA ASN A 192 15.67 35.22 -5.07
C ASN A 192 16.00 34.34 -3.86
N THR A 193 15.88 34.86 -2.64
CA THR A 193 16.02 34.06 -1.42
C THR A 193 14.92 33.01 -1.30
N LEU A 194 13.68 33.37 -1.64
CA LEU A 194 12.51 32.53 -1.43
C LEU A 194 12.36 31.44 -2.51
N SER A 195 12.58 31.76 -3.79
CA SER A 195 12.57 30.77 -4.88
C SER A 195 13.88 29.99 -5.00
N GLY A 196 15.03 30.65 -4.88
CA GLY A 196 16.34 30.02 -5.14
C GLY A 196 16.89 29.18 -3.98
N TYR A 197 16.78 29.67 -2.74
CA TYR A 197 17.42 29.01 -1.59
C TYR A 197 16.41 28.33 -0.67
N LEU A 198 15.40 29.07 -0.17
CA LEU A 198 14.47 28.56 0.82
C LEU A 198 13.49 27.53 0.24
N GLY A 199 13.05 27.69 -1.01
CA GLY A 199 12.23 26.72 -1.71
C GLY A 199 12.94 25.40 -2.00
N ASN A 200 14.25 25.46 -2.29
CA ASN A 200 15.04 24.31 -2.72
C ASN A 200 15.73 23.57 -1.56
N ALA A 201 16.02 24.22 -0.43
CA ALA A 201 16.68 23.58 0.71
C ALA A 201 15.91 22.37 1.30
N PRO A 202 14.57 22.41 1.43
CA PRO A 202 13.77 21.24 1.83
C PRO A 202 13.97 20.02 0.91
N ILE A 203 14.12 20.25 -0.40
CA ILE A 203 14.32 19.19 -1.41
C ILE A 203 15.68 18.52 -1.19
N ALA A 204 16.74 19.31 -0.99
CA ALA A 204 18.07 18.81 -0.72
C ALA A 204 18.15 18.02 0.60
N ALA A 205 17.54 18.53 1.67
CA ALA A 205 17.46 17.83 2.95
C ALA A 205 16.70 16.50 2.84
N PHE A 206 15.57 16.50 2.12
CA PHE A 206 14.80 15.29 1.85
C PHE A 206 15.61 14.24 1.08
N GLY A 207 16.41 14.67 0.10
CA GLY A 207 17.21 13.77 -0.73
C GLY A 207 18.18 12.90 0.08
N LEU A 208 18.80 13.44 1.12
CA LEU A 208 19.69 12.69 2.02
C LEU A 208 18.93 11.63 2.85
N ILE A 209 17.78 12.01 3.39
CA ILE A 209 16.92 11.13 4.18
C ILE A 209 16.39 9.98 3.30
N SER A 210 15.87 10.31 2.11
CA SER A 210 15.39 9.36 1.11
C SER A 210 16.49 8.38 0.69
N ALA A 211 17.71 8.86 0.43
CA ALA A 211 18.83 8.01 0.04
C ALA A 211 19.25 7.03 1.14
N THR A 212 19.31 7.50 2.39
CA THR A 212 19.65 6.64 3.53
C THR A 212 18.57 5.57 3.72
N TRP A 213 17.30 5.95 3.62
CA TRP A 213 16.19 5.03 3.68
C TRP A 213 16.23 3.99 2.54
N ALA A 214 16.57 4.40 1.32
CA ALA A 214 16.71 3.51 0.17
C ALA A 214 17.76 2.41 0.40
N VAL A 215 18.91 2.76 1.01
CA VAL A 215 19.95 1.78 1.36
C VAL A 215 19.44 0.77 2.38
N ILE A 216 18.71 1.22 3.40
CA ILE A 216 18.13 0.35 4.44
C ILE A 216 17.16 -0.65 3.81
N VAL A 217 16.23 -0.18 2.97
CA VAL A 217 15.25 -1.06 2.31
C VAL A 217 15.94 -2.01 1.33
N TRP A 218 16.93 -1.55 0.57
CA TRP A 218 17.69 -2.39 -0.36
C TRP A 218 18.38 -3.56 0.35
N LYS A 219 19.07 -3.28 1.47
CA LYS A 219 19.71 -4.32 2.31
C LYS A 219 18.68 -5.31 2.83
N LYS A 220 17.54 -4.83 3.33
CA LYS A 220 16.46 -5.70 3.82
C LYS A 220 15.91 -6.61 2.71
N MET A 221 15.63 -6.07 1.52
CA MET A 221 15.14 -6.87 0.40
C MET A 221 16.15 -7.91 -0.08
N ARG A 222 17.45 -7.60 0.03
CA ARG A 222 18.52 -8.57 -0.23
C ARG A 222 18.48 -9.72 0.78
N HIS A 223 18.34 -9.43 2.08
CA HIS A 223 18.18 -10.46 3.10
C HIS A 223 16.93 -11.32 2.88
N HIS A 224 15.78 -10.70 2.57
CA HIS A 224 14.55 -11.43 2.22
C HIS A 224 14.79 -12.41 1.07
N SER A 225 15.47 -11.96 0.01
CA SER A 225 15.78 -12.81 -1.14
C SER A 225 16.76 -13.94 -0.83
N LEU A 226 17.71 -13.73 0.10
CA LEU A 226 18.69 -14.74 0.50
C LEU A 226 18.07 -15.79 1.41
N ALA A 227 17.33 -15.37 2.44
CA ALA A 227 16.60 -16.25 3.36
C ALA A 227 15.61 -17.14 2.60
N ALA A 228 14.81 -16.54 1.69
CA ALA A 228 13.94 -17.29 0.80
C ALA A 228 14.70 -18.28 -0.10
N GLY A 229 15.89 -17.91 -0.58
CA GLY A 229 16.73 -18.78 -1.39
C GLY A 229 17.25 -20.03 -0.66
N LYS A 230 17.46 -19.93 0.66
CA LYS A 230 17.87 -21.05 1.51
C LYS A 230 16.70 -22.02 1.75
N VAL A 231 15.53 -21.49 2.11
CA VAL A 231 14.38 -22.29 2.57
C VAL A 231 13.50 -22.79 1.42
N LEU A 232 13.29 -21.98 0.37
CA LEU A 232 12.30 -22.26 -0.68
C LEU A 232 12.92 -22.77 -1.98
N LYS A 233 14.05 -23.47 -1.89
CA LYS A 233 14.77 -23.96 -3.08
C LYS A 233 13.90 -24.95 -3.86
N GLY A 234 13.55 -24.59 -5.10
CA GLY A 234 12.69 -25.41 -5.97
C GLY A 234 11.19 -25.10 -5.88
N ALA A 235 10.74 -24.30 -4.89
CA ALA A 235 9.33 -23.95 -4.74
C ALA A 235 8.89 -22.88 -5.77
N PRO A 236 7.68 -22.97 -6.35
CA PRO A 236 7.08 -21.92 -7.18
C PRO A 236 6.98 -20.54 -6.50
N ALA A 237 6.93 -20.49 -5.17
CA ALA A 237 6.98 -19.26 -4.39
C ALA A 237 8.29 -18.46 -4.52
N LEU A 238 9.44 -19.11 -4.69
CA LEU A 238 10.76 -18.46 -4.73
C LEU A 238 10.91 -17.39 -5.83
N PRO A 239 10.57 -17.65 -7.11
CA PRO A 239 10.66 -16.62 -8.15
C PRO A 239 9.71 -15.44 -7.91
N LEU A 240 8.57 -15.65 -7.23
CA LEU A 240 7.65 -14.55 -6.87
C LEU A 240 8.32 -13.60 -5.86
N ILE A 241 8.95 -14.15 -4.82
CA ILE A 241 9.70 -13.37 -3.82
C ILE A 241 10.86 -12.62 -4.47
N LYS A 242 11.68 -13.31 -5.29
CA LYS A 242 12.82 -12.67 -5.98
C LYS A 242 12.37 -11.51 -6.86
N ARG A 243 11.29 -11.70 -7.62
CA ARG A 243 10.72 -10.63 -8.48
C ARG A 243 10.23 -9.45 -7.64
N ARG A 244 9.60 -9.71 -6.50
CA ARG A 244 9.14 -8.66 -5.58
C ARG A 244 10.32 -7.87 -4.99
N CYS A 245 11.34 -8.56 -4.48
CA CYS A 245 12.55 -7.94 -3.95
C CYS A 245 13.24 -7.09 -5.02
N PHE A 246 13.36 -7.60 -6.25
CA PHE A 246 13.93 -6.85 -7.37
C PHE A 246 13.14 -5.57 -7.68
N ASN A 247 11.81 -5.65 -7.78
CA ASN A 247 10.98 -4.48 -8.08
C ASN A 247 11.10 -3.38 -7.00
N LEU A 248 11.21 -3.78 -5.73
CA LEU A 248 11.45 -2.87 -4.62
C LEU A 248 12.86 -2.27 -4.71
N GLN A 249 13.89 -3.10 -4.89
CA GLN A 249 15.27 -2.64 -5.02
C GLN A 249 15.43 -1.65 -6.17
N LEU A 250 14.87 -1.95 -7.34
CA LEU A 250 14.90 -1.06 -8.50
C LEU A 250 14.25 0.29 -8.18
N PHE A 251 13.06 0.28 -7.57
CA PHE A 251 12.37 1.50 -7.16
C PHE A 251 13.25 2.34 -6.22
N TYR A 252 13.76 1.75 -5.15
CA TYR A 252 14.53 2.49 -4.14
C TYR A 252 15.87 2.98 -4.65
N VAL A 253 16.55 2.23 -5.52
CA VAL A 253 17.80 2.67 -6.16
C VAL A 253 17.55 3.88 -7.06
N VAL A 254 16.55 3.79 -7.96
CA VAL A 254 16.23 4.89 -8.87
C VAL A 254 15.75 6.11 -8.09
N ASN A 255 14.84 5.93 -7.12
CA ASN A 255 14.34 7.01 -6.28
C ASN A 255 15.46 7.67 -5.46
N GLY A 256 16.30 6.88 -4.79
CA GLY A 256 17.40 7.38 -3.97
C GLY A 256 18.38 8.24 -4.78
N ILE A 257 18.82 7.73 -5.94
CA ILE A 257 19.70 8.46 -6.87
C ILE A 257 19.02 9.74 -7.35
N ALA A 258 17.78 9.64 -7.84
CA ALA A 258 17.03 10.78 -8.35
C ALA A 258 16.87 11.87 -7.29
N THR A 259 16.59 11.52 -6.03
CA THR A 259 16.43 12.50 -4.95
C THR A 259 17.74 13.18 -4.54
N ILE A 260 18.90 12.50 -4.63
CA ILE A 260 20.21 13.14 -4.43
C ILE A 260 20.47 14.15 -5.54
N PHE A 261 20.35 13.72 -6.80
CA PHE A 261 20.58 14.61 -7.95
C PHE A 261 19.56 15.74 -8.05
N GLY A 262 18.31 15.52 -7.61
CA GLY A 262 17.29 16.56 -7.48
C GLY A 262 17.65 17.58 -6.42
N GLY A 263 18.13 17.13 -5.26
CA GLY A 263 18.66 18.00 -4.21
C GLY A 263 19.87 18.83 -4.66
N VAL A 264 20.83 18.22 -5.34
CA VAL A 264 22.02 18.92 -5.88
C VAL A 264 21.62 19.88 -7.01
N GLY A 265 20.79 19.41 -7.94
CA GLY A 265 20.31 20.20 -9.09
C GLY A 265 19.53 21.42 -8.65
N SER A 266 18.61 21.28 -7.69
CA SER A 266 17.80 22.38 -7.14
C SER A 266 18.64 23.43 -6.39
N MET A 267 19.78 23.07 -5.80
CA MET A 267 20.71 24.06 -5.24
C MET A 267 21.50 24.78 -6.33
N LEU A 268 21.92 24.07 -7.37
CA LEU A 268 22.68 24.65 -8.48
C LEU A 268 21.85 25.60 -9.34
N THR A 269 20.54 25.35 -9.47
CA THR A 269 19.64 26.16 -10.31
C THR A 269 19.50 27.60 -9.81
N ALA A 270 19.78 27.87 -8.54
CA ALA A 270 19.80 29.22 -7.98
C ALA A 270 20.89 30.13 -8.58
N GLU A 271 21.99 29.53 -9.06
CA GLU A 271 23.16 30.28 -9.56
C GLU A 271 23.58 29.90 -10.98
N ARG A 272 23.19 28.71 -11.47
CA ARG A 272 23.72 28.11 -12.69
C ARG A 272 22.62 27.46 -13.52
N TRP A 273 22.40 27.99 -14.72
CA TRP A 273 21.38 27.50 -15.66
C TRP A 273 21.56 26.01 -16.05
N TRP A 274 22.81 25.52 -16.10
CA TRP A 274 23.05 24.11 -16.45
C TRP A 274 22.58 23.13 -15.37
N GLY A 275 22.28 23.62 -14.14
CA GLY A 275 21.63 22.81 -13.10
C GLY A 275 20.28 22.24 -13.57
N TYR A 276 19.56 22.96 -14.43
CA TYR A 276 18.31 22.47 -15.02
C TYR A 276 18.51 21.27 -15.96
N VAL A 277 19.68 21.14 -16.59
CA VAL A 277 20.01 19.96 -17.43
C VAL A 277 20.11 18.71 -16.54
N ILE A 278 20.61 18.84 -15.31
CA ILE A 278 20.65 17.74 -14.33
C ILE A 278 19.23 17.35 -13.88
N LEU A 279 18.29 18.30 -13.84
CA LEU A 279 16.91 18.00 -13.42
C LEU A 279 16.12 17.18 -14.44
N ILE A 280 16.49 17.18 -15.73
CA ILE A 280 15.80 16.39 -16.76
C ILE A 280 15.74 14.89 -16.41
N PRO A 281 16.86 14.18 -16.15
CA PRO A 281 16.81 12.77 -15.73
C PRO A 281 16.14 12.58 -14.36
N VAL A 282 16.18 13.57 -13.46
CA VAL A 282 15.48 13.53 -12.17
C VAL A 282 13.97 13.52 -12.37
N ILE A 283 13.44 14.40 -13.23
CA ILE A 283 12.02 14.47 -13.59
C ILE A 283 11.55 13.14 -14.20
N MET A 284 12.31 12.60 -15.17
CA MET A 284 11.99 11.31 -15.78
C MET A 284 11.99 10.17 -14.76
N SER A 285 12.95 10.19 -13.82
CA SER A 285 13.03 9.21 -12.73
C SER A 285 11.85 9.33 -11.76
N SER A 286 11.40 10.54 -11.44
CA SER A 286 10.22 10.79 -10.60
C SER A 286 8.93 10.25 -11.24
N LEU A 287 8.74 10.50 -12.54
CA LEU A 287 7.62 9.93 -13.31
C LEU A 287 7.66 8.40 -13.33
N PHE A 288 8.83 7.83 -13.59
CA PHE A 288 9.04 6.39 -13.52
C PHE A 288 8.69 5.85 -12.14
N CYS A 289 9.22 6.44 -11.07
CA CYS A 289 8.99 6.00 -9.70
C CYS A 289 7.50 6.09 -9.32
N ASN A 290 6.78 7.14 -9.70
CA ASN A 290 5.35 7.24 -9.45
C ASN A 290 4.57 6.10 -10.14
N VAL A 291 4.81 5.87 -11.43
CA VAL A 291 4.16 4.81 -12.20
C VAL A 291 4.54 3.43 -11.65
N TRP A 292 5.82 3.23 -11.35
CA TRP A 292 6.35 1.99 -10.83
C TRP A 292 5.80 1.67 -9.44
N TRP A 293 5.66 2.69 -8.58
CA TRP A 293 5.02 2.54 -7.28
C TRP A 293 3.59 2.05 -7.44
N ARG A 294 2.78 2.77 -8.21
CA ARG A 294 1.37 2.46 -8.43
C ARG A 294 1.17 1.07 -9.04
N LYS A 295 2.01 0.69 -10.02
CA LYS A 295 1.83 -0.55 -10.78
C LYS A 295 2.57 -1.76 -10.23
N ARG A 296 3.67 -1.62 -9.47
CA ARG A 296 4.56 -2.73 -9.09
C ARG A 296 4.89 -2.79 -7.59
N VAL A 297 4.91 -1.67 -6.88
CA VAL A 297 5.36 -1.62 -5.47
C VAL A 297 4.20 -1.56 -4.48
N GLY A 298 3.33 -0.55 -4.61
CA GLY A 298 2.20 -0.35 -3.70
C GLY A 298 1.18 -1.48 -3.77
N TYR A 299 0.47 -1.70 -2.66
CA TYR A 299 -0.63 -2.64 -2.56
C TYR A 299 -1.67 -2.12 -1.57
N ASP A 300 -2.88 -2.67 -1.66
CA ASP A 300 -3.93 -2.44 -0.67
C ASP A 300 -3.92 -3.64 0.29
N ARG A 301 -4.19 -3.42 1.58
CA ARG A 301 -4.42 -4.51 2.53
C ARG A 301 -5.47 -4.15 3.58
N PRO A 302 -6.24 -5.14 4.09
CA PRO A 302 -7.27 -4.88 5.09
C PRO A 302 -6.67 -4.63 6.47
N TRP A 303 -7.54 -4.20 7.39
CA TRP A 303 -7.30 -4.26 8.82
C TRP A 303 -7.14 -5.73 9.24
N ILE A 304 -6.12 -6.01 10.05
CA ILE A 304 -5.87 -7.36 10.57
C ILE A 304 -6.28 -7.33 12.04
N ALA A 305 -7.49 -7.82 12.30
CA ALA A 305 -8.05 -7.89 13.65
C ALA A 305 -7.58 -9.16 14.39
N ASP A 306 -7.51 -10.28 13.68
CA ASP A 306 -7.16 -11.59 14.25
C ASP A 306 -6.00 -12.21 13.45
N PRO A 307 -4.77 -12.24 14.01
CA PRO A 307 -3.63 -12.87 13.38
C PRO A 307 -3.82 -14.39 13.28
N ALA A 308 -4.05 -14.88 12.06
CA ALA A 308 -4.06 -16.31 11.80
C ALA A 308 -2.69 -16.95 12.11
N PRO A 309 -2.64 -18.16 12.68
CA PRO A 309 -1.40 -18.89 12.94
C PRO A 309 -0.52 -18.98 11.69
N MET A 310 0.77 -18.67 11.81
CA MET A 310 1.70 -18.65 10.67
C MET A 310 2.66 -19.83 10.74
N ASN A 311 2.60 -20.68 9.70
CA ASN A 311 3.63 -21.67 9.44
C ASN A 311 4.14 -21.52 8.00
N THR A 312 5.37 -21.94 7.74
CA THR A 312 6.03 -21.73 6.45
C THR A 312 5.26 -22.39 5.30
N ASN A 313 4.76 -23.62 5.49
CA ASN A 313 4.06 -24.38 4.46
C ASN A 313 2.72 -23.74 4.10
N GLY A 314 1.94 -23.34 5.09
CA GLY A 314 0.67 -22.65 4.95
C GLY A 314 0.82 -21.29 4.27
N LEU A 315 1.87 -20.53 4.61
CA LEU A 315 2.19 -19.26 3.93
C LEU A 315 2.60 -19.47 2.46
N VAL A 316 3.39 -20.50 2.17
CA VAL A 316 3.77 -20.88 0.80
C VAL A 316 2.53 -21.29 0.01
N HIS A 317 1.70 -22.18 0.55
CA HIS A 317 0.46 -22.62 -0.07
C HIS A 317 -0.50 -21.45 -0.35
N ALA A 318 -0.69 -20.55 0.63
CA ALA A 318 -1.53 -19.38 0.47
C ALA A 318 -1.00 -18.41 -0.61
N LEU A 319 0.31 -18.22 -0.70
CA LEU A 319 0.94 -17.43 -1.76
C LEU A 319 0.76 -18.08 -3.13
N GLU A 320 1.00 -19.39 -3.24
CA GLU A 320 0.88 -20.12 -4.50
C GLU A 320 -0.56 -20.17 -4.99
N SER A 321 -1.52 -20.43 -4.10
CA SER A 321 -2.96 -20.34 -4.39
C SER A 321 -3.35 -18.94 -4.88
N THR A 322 -2.91 -17.88 -4.18
CA THR A 322 -3.15 -16.49 -4.61
C THR A 322 -2.57 -16.21 -5.99
N ALA A 323 -1.35 -16.70 -6.28
CA ALA A 323 -0.70 -16.54 -7.58
C ALA A 323 -1.39 -17.33 -8.69
N GLN A 324 -1.92 -18.53 -8.39
CA GLN A 324 -2.72 -19.34 -9.32
C GLN A 324 -4.03 -18.64 -9.67
N ILE A 325 -4.77 -18.14 -8.68
CA ILE A 325 -6.00 -17.34 -8.90
C ILE A 325 -5.68 -16.12 -9.77
N ARG A 326 -4.59 -15.41 -9.48
CA ARG A 326 -4.15 -14.27 -10.31
C ARG A 326 -3.89 -14.66 -11.76
N ARG A 327 -3.31 -15.83 -12.02
CA ARG A 327 -3.07 -16.33 -13.39
C ARG A 327 -4.37 -16.71 -14.09
N ALA A 328 -5.34 -17.26 -13.36
CA ALA A 328 -6.67 -17.56 -13.92
C ALA A 328 -7.32 -16.30 -14.50
N PHE A 329 -7.21 -15.16 -13.81
CA PHE A 329 -7.67 -13.86 -14.31
C PHE A 329 -6.90 -13.31 -15.54
N GLN A 330 -5.67 -13.76 -15.78
CA GLN A 330 -4.81 -13.22 -16.86
C GLN A 330 -4.91 -14.01 -18.16
N ASN A 331 -5.19 -15.31 -18.06
CA ASN A 331 -5.03 -16.23 -19.18
C ASN A 331 -6.32 -16.44 -19.99
N ASP A 332 -7.48 -16.04 -19.48
CA ASP A 332 -8.75 -16.35 -20.15
C ASP A 332 -9.86 -15.34 -19.77
N PRO A 333 -10.52 -14.69 -20.75
CA PRO A 333 -11.64 -13.77 -20.52
C PRO A 333 -12.99 -14.46 -20.28
N GLY A 334 -13.10 -15.79 -20.36
CA GLY A 334 -14.34 -16.52 -20.05
C GLY A 334 -14.70 -16.58 -18.56
N THR A 335 -15.73 -17.36 -18.20
CA THR A 335 -16.21 -17.51 -16.80
C THR A 335 -15.09 -17.94 -15.86
N ILE A 336 -14.85 -17.17 -14.81
CA ILE A 336 -13.72 -17.32 -13.87
C ILE A 336 -14.18 -18.03 -12.61
N LEU A 337 -15.40 -17.77 -12.10
CA LEU A 337 -15.88 -18.34 -10.84
C LEU A 337 -15.72 -19.87 -10.74
N PRO A 338 -16.12 -20.69 -11.74
CA PRO A 338 -15.96 -22.15 -11.66
C PRO A 338 -14.52 -22.62 -11.47
N ARG A 339 -13.54 -21.81 -11.87
CA ARG A 339 -12.10 -22.13 -11.81
C ARG A 339 -11.46 -21.75 -10.48
N ILE A 340 -11.99 -20.72 -9.83
CA ILE A 340 -11.42 -20.16 -8.60
C ILE A 340 -12.20 -20.54 -7.35
N VAL A 341 -13.48 -20.92 -7.50
CA VAL A 341 -14.36 -21.37 -6.41
C VAL A 341 -14.58 -22.88 -6.53
N GLY A 342 -13.87 -23.66 -5.70
CA GLY A 342 -14.21 -25.07 -5.41
C GLY A 342 -14.08 -26.09 -6.55
N GLY A 343 -13.65 -25.71 -7.76
CA GLY A 343 -13.52 -26.63 -8.90
C GLY A 343 -14.86 -27.18 -9.42
N LEU A 344 -15.98 -26.59 -9.00
CA LEU A 344 -17.32 -26.98 -9.41
C LEU A 344 -17.73 -26.23 -10.69
N PRO A 345 -18.46 -26.87 -11.62
CA PRO A 345 -18.88 -26.24 -12.87
C PRO A 345 -19.86 -25.07 -12.67
N SER A 346 -20.52 -24.97 -11.52
CA SER A 346 -21.44 -23.88 -11.18
C SER A 346 -21.43 -23.65 -9.67
N PRO A 347 -20.61 -22.71 -9.15
CA PRO A 347 -20.53 -22.45 -7.72
C PRO A 347 -21.81 -21.81 -7.20
N THR A 348 -22.23 -22.23 -6.01
CA THR A 348 -23.38 -21.67 -5.31
C THR A 348 -23.08 -20.27 -4.79
N PHE A 349 -24.11 -19.46 -4.56
CA PHE A 349 -23.92 -18.10 -4.04
C PHE A 349 -23.19 -18.09 -2.69
N HIS A 350 -23.47 -19.05 -1.80
CA HIS A 350 -22.79 -19.19 -0.52
C HIS A 350 -21.28 -19.47 -0.69
N GLU A 351 -20.89 -20.37 -1.60
CA GLU A 351 -19.48 -20.64 -1.88
C GLU A 351 -18.77 -19.41 -2.46
N VAL A 352 -19.47 -18.63 -3.29
CA VAL A 352 -18.94 -17.35 -3.80
C VAL A 352 -18.75 -16.36 -2.66
N LEU A 353 -19.69 -16.23 -1.72
CA LEU A 353 -19.55 -15.35 -0.56
C LEU A 353 -18.39 -15.79 0.34
N ASP A 354 -18.26 -17.09 0.62
CA ASP A 354 -17.16 -17.63 1.41
C ASP A 354 -15.80 -17.36 0.75
N PHE A 355 -15.72 -17.52 -0.58
CA PHE A 355 -14.57 -17.12 -1.36
C PHE A 355 -14.26 -15.62 -1.20
N MET A 356 -15.27 -14.75 -1.29
CA MET A 356 -15.09 -13.30 -1.15
C MET A 356 -14.59 -12.92 0.24
N VAL A 357 -15.08 -13.58 1.30
CA VAL A 357 -14.60 -13.33 2.68
C VAL A 357 -13.18 -13.83 2.84
N LYS A 358 -12.89 -15.08 2.42
CA LYS A 358 -11.57 -15.71 2.49
C LYS A 358 -10.50 -14.86 1.80
N HIS A 359 -10.84 -14.22 0.69
CA HIS A 359 -9.90 -13.44 -0.11
C HIS A 359 -9.96 -11.91 0.07
N ASP A 360 -10.70 -11.37 1.04
CA ASP A 360 -10.82 -9.91 1.30
C ASP A 360 -11.46 -9.11 0.14
N LEU A 361 -12.52 -9.67 -0.44
CA LEU A 361 -13.31 -9.05 -1.50
C LEU A 361 -14.72 -8.67 -1.07
N PHE A 362 -15.24 -9.25 0.03
CA PHE A 362 -16.63 -9.11 0.45
C PHE A 362 -17.08 -7.65 0.60
N GLU A 363 -16.33 -6.83 1.33
CA GLU A 363 -16.60 -5.40 1.52
C GLU A 363 -16.67 -4.62 0.19
N LYS A 364 -15.74 -4.90 -0.73
CA LYS A 364 -15.70 -4.27 -2.07
C LYS A 364 -16.86 -4.74 -2.94
N PHE A 365 -17.21 -6.02 -2.85
CA PHE A 365 -18.34 -6.60 -3.56
C PHE A 365 -19.67 -6.01 -3.06
N CYS A 366 -19.85 -5.88 -1.75
CA CYS A 366 -21.02 -5.20 -1.18
C CYS A 366 -21.12 -3.75 -1.67
N LEU A 367 -19.99 -3.03 -1.72
CA LEU A 367 -19.96 -1.65 -2.24
C LEU A 367 -20.31 -1.59 -3.75
N TYR A 368 -19.91 -2.61 -4.51
CA TYR A 368 -20.30 -2.76 -5.91
C TYR A 368 -21.80 -3.04 -6.03
N LEU A 369 -22.34 -3.98 -5.24
CA LEU A 369 -23.76 -4.32 -5.23
C LEU A 369 -24.65 -3.11 -4.99
N VAL A 370 -24.38 -2.32 -3.94
CA VAL A 370 -25.20 -1.13 -3.60
C VAL A 370 -25.12 -0.02 -4.65
N ASN A 371 -24.06 0.03 -5.45
CA ASN A 371 -23.89 1.01 -6.53
C ASN A 371 -24.36 0.50 -7.90
N SER A 372 -24.58 -0.82 -8.05
CA SER A 372 -25.12 -1.41 -9.26
C SER A 372 -26.64 -1.29 -9.28
N VAL A 373 -27.23 -0.94 -10.43
CA VAL A 373 -28.71 -0.87 -10.57
C VAL A 373 -29.36 -2.22 -10.23
N PRO A 374 -28.85 -3.37 -10.73
CA PRO A 374 -29.45 -4.66 -10.41
C PRO A 374 -29.27 -5.04 -8.92
N GLY A 375 -28.11 -4.80 -8.33
CA GLY A 375 -27.86 -5.10 -6.91
C GLY A 375 -28.63 -4.21 -5.95
N ALA A 376 -28.75 -2.90 -6.24
CA ALA A 376 -29.55 -1.98 -5.43
C ALA A 376 -31.05 -2.31 -5.47
N HIS A 377 -31.54 -2.90 -6.57
CA HIS A 377 -32.91 -3.39 -6.66
C HIS A 377 -33.14 -4.63 -5.79
N VAL A 378 -32.20 -5.59 -5.81
CA VAL A 378 -32.26 -6.80 -4.97
C VAL A 378 -32.21 -6.45 -3.47
N LEU A 379 -31.44 -5.42 -3.10
CA LEU A 379 -31.28 -4.98 -1.71
C LEU A 379 -32.35 -3.96 -1.24
N ASP A 380 -33.28 -3.55 -2.10
CA ASP A 380 -34.31 -2.53 -1.85
C ASP A 380 -33.82 -1.26 -1.12
N LEU A 381 -32.74 -0.65 -1.62
CA LEU A 381 -32.05 0.45 -0.93
C LEU A 381 -32.67 1.84 -1.14
N ARG A 382 -33.91 1.92 -1.65
CA ARG A 382 -34.49 3.20 -2.12
C ARG A 382 -34.62 4.24 -1.01
N ASN A 383 -34.98 3.81 0.19
CA ASN A 383 -35.31 4.68 1.32
C ASN A 383 -34.16 4.86 2.32
N TYR A 384 -33.00 4.25 2.08
CA TYR A 384 -31.88 4.29 3.02
C TYR A 384 -30.85 5.36 2.63
N THR A 385 -30.27 5.98 3.66
CA THR A 385 -29.12 6.89 3.55
C THR A 385 -27.84 6.29 4.12
N ILE A 386 -27.98 5.31 5.02
CA ILE A 386 -26.92 4.51 5.63
C ILE A 386 -27.38 3.07 5.62
N VAL A 387 -26.51 2.16 5.22
CA VAL A 387 -26.79 0.71 5.16
C VAL A 387 -25.60 -0.01 5.75
N GLU A 388 -25.88 -0.96 6.63
CA GLU A 388 -24.91 -1.92 7.12
C GLU A 388 -25.24 -3.28 6.48
N LEU A 389 -24.26 -3.87 5.81
CA LEU A 389 -24.37 -5.16 5.13
C LEU A 389 -23.37 -6.12 5.76
N ASP A 390 -23.87 -7.17 6.39
CA ASP A 390 -23.08 -8.29 6.89
C ASP A 390 -23.22 -9.53 5.99
N VAL A 391 -22.25 -10.45 6.07
CA VAL A 391 -22.28 -11.72 5.32
C VAL A 391 -23.60 -12.46 5.56
N SER A 392 -24.09 -12.50 6.79
CA SER A 392 -25.34 -13.19 7.13
C SER A 392 -26.57 -12.57 6.44
N GLN A 393 -26.62 -11.24 6.35
CA GLN A 393 -27.73 -10.51 5.72
C GLN A 393 -27.72 -10.71 4.20
N ILE A 394 -26.54 -10.70 3.59
CA ILE A 394 -26.40 -10.95 2.15
C ILE A 394 -26.71 -12.41 1.82
N ALA A 395 -26.27 -13.35 2.66
CA ALA A 395 -26.57 -14.77 2.50
C ALA A 395 -28.07 -15.10 2.67
N ALA A 396 -28.82 -14.28 3.41
CA ALA A 396 -30.26 -14.46 3.62
C ALA A 396 -31.15 -13.95 2.47
N ILE A 397 -30.57 -13.39 1.40
CA ILE A 397 -31.34 -12.95 0.22
C ILE A 397 -32.02 -14.17 -0.41
N PRO A 398 -33.31 -14.09 -0.83
CA PRO A 398 -34.03 -15.22 -1.40
C PRO A 398 -33.31 -15.87 -2.59
N ASP A 399 -33.34 -17.20 -2.64
CA ASP A 399 -32.66 -18.03 -3.66
C ASP A 399 -33.00 -17.66 -5.11
N ILE A 400 -34.18 -17.06 -5.33
CA ILE A 400 -34.61 -16.54 -6.64
C ILE A 400 -33.61 -15.53 -7.21
N HIS A 401 -32.93 -14.76 -6.35
CA HIS A 401 -31.95 -13.75 -6.75
C HIS A 401 -30.51 -14.27 -6.79
N HIS A 402 -30.22 -15.49 -6.31
CA HIS A 402 -28.86 -16.03 -6.24
C HIS A 402 -28.18 -16.10 -7.61
N PRO A 403 -28.83 -16.57 -8.71
CA PRO A 403 -28.19 -16.59 -10.02
C PRO A 403 -27.77 -15.19 -10.51
N GLN A 404 -28.60 -14.17 -10.21
CA GLN A 404 -28.30 -12.78 -10.54
C GLN A 404 -27.12 -12.24 -9.72
N LEU A 405 -27.04 -12.58 -8.43
CA LEU A 405 -25.95 -12.17 -7.56
C LEU A 405 -24.62 -12.85 -7.92
N VAL A 406 -24.66 -14.11 -8.34
CA VAL A 406 -23.49 -14.82 -8.89
C VAL A 406 -23.00 -14.16 -10.18
N GLY A 407 -23.91 -13.77 -11.08
CA GLY A 407 -23.56 -12.99 -12.27
C GLY A 407 -22.90 -11.64 -11.95
N LEU A 408 -23.45 -10.90 -10.97
CA LEU A 408 -22.84 -9.64 -10.50
C LEU A 408 -21.48 -9.87 -9.83
N ALA A 409 -21.28 -10.99 -9.14
CA ALA A 409 -20.00 -11.36 -8.56
C ALA A 409 -18.95 -11.65 -9.63
N GLU A 410 -19.33 -12.36 -10.69
CA GLU A 410 -18.48 -12.60 -11.86
C GLU A 410 -18.05 -11.27 -12.51
N ASP A 411 -18.99 -10.38 -12.81
CA ASP A 411 -18.72 -9.06 -13.38
C ASP A 411 -17.77 -8.23 -12.50
N PHE A 412 -18.03 -8.23 -11.19
CA PHE A 412 -17.17 -7.57 -10.21
C PHE A 412 -15.75 -8.14 -10.21
N LEU A 413 -15.61 -9.47 -10.25
CA LEU A 413 -14.31 -10.14 -10.24
C LEU A 413 -13.52 -9.90 -11.53
N HIS A 414 -14.17 -9.85 -12.69
CA HIS A 414 -13.49 -9.49 -13.94
C HIS A 414 -12.83 -8.11 -13.86
N VAL A 415 -13.48 -7.15 -13.20
CA VAL A 415 -12.98 -5.77 -13.07
C VAL A 415 -11.96 -5.62 -11.94
N GLU A 416 -12.28 -6.07 -10.73
CA GLU A 416 -11.46 -5.83 -9.53
C GLU A 416 -10.49 -6.98 -9.21
N GLY A 417 -10.83 -8.21 -9.59
CA GLY A 417 -10.06 -9.42 -9.29
C GLY A 417 -8.57 -9.34 -9.71
N PRO A 418 -8.24 -8.99 -10.97
CA PRO A 418 -6.84 -8.94 -11.41
C PRO A 418 -5.97 -8.01 -10.55
N ARG A 419 -6.49 -6.82 -10.23
CA ARG A 419 -5.80 -5.83 -9.40
C ARG A 419 -5.72 -6.30 -7.94
N HIS A 420 -6.81 -6.82 -7.41
CA HIS A 420 -6.90 -7.28 -6.03
C HIS A 420 -5.94 -8.43 -5.74
N PHE A 421 -5.96 -9.50 -6.53
CA PHE A 421 -5.07 -10.65 -6.33
C PHE A 421 -3.60 -10.30 -6.61
N GLN A 422 -3.32 -9.32 -7.49
CA GLN A 422 -1.97 -8.78 -7.63
C GLN A 422 -1.48 -8.06 -6.38
N GLN A 423 -2.33 -7.28 -5.72
CA GLN A 423 -1.99 -6.58 -4.49
C GLN A 423 -1.87 -7.55 -3.31
N ARG A 424 -2.78 -8.52 -3.22
CA ARG A 424 -2.75 -9.58 -2.21
C ARG A 424 -1.49 -10.45 -2.34
N GLU A 425 -1.11 -10.85 -3.56
CA GLU A 425 0.16 -11.58 -3.82
C GLU A 425 1.35 -10.81 -3.26
N ARG A 426 1.42 -9.48 -3.47
CA ARG A 426 2.50 -8.65 -2.91
C ARG A 426 2.52 -8.69 -1.40
N PHE A 427 1.36 -8.53 -0.76
CA PHE A 427 1.27 -8.54 0.70
C PHE A 427 1.66 -9.90 1.28
N MET A 428 1.20 -11.00 0.68
CA MET A 428 1.58 -12.36 1.06
C MET A 428 3.08 -12.61 0.96
N ILE A 429 3.74 -12.07 -0.08
CA ILE A 429 5.21 -12.14 -0.22
C ILE A 429 5.90 -11.38 0.92
N GLU A 430 5.37 -10.22 1.33
CA GLU A 430 5.94 -9.47 2.46
C GLU A 430 5.84 -10.26 3.77
N ILE A 431 4.71 -10.94 4.02
CA ILE A 431 4.52 -11.80 5.19
C ILE A 431 5.52 -12.95 5.17
N LEU A 432 5.54 -13.74 4.09
CA LEU A 432 6.43 -14.88 3.97
C LEU A 432 7.90 -14.47 4.09
N GLY A 433 8.30 -13.38 3.42
CA GLY A 433 9.68 -12.89 3.49
C GLY A 433 10.09 -12.44 4.89
N THR A 434 9.19 -11.80 5.65
CA THR A 434 9.47 -11.39 7.04
C THR A 434 9.44 -12.58 7.99
N HIS A 435 8.50 -13.52 7.84
CA HIS A 435 8.44 -14.77 8.61
C HIS A 435 9.73 -15.57 8.51
N LEU A 436 10.26 -15.75 7.30
CA LEU A 436 11.49 -16.50 7.08
C LEU A 436 12.71 -15.88 7.77
N ILE A 437 12.81 -14.55 7.77
CA ILE A 437 13.92 -13.84 8.44
C ILE A 437 13.83 -13.96 9.95
N LEU A 438 12.63 -13.79 10.53
CA LEU A 438 12.48 -13.90 11.98
C LEU A 438 12.76 -15.33 12.44
N THR A 439 12.27 -16.33 11.69
CA THR A 439 12.55 -17.75 11.97
C THR A 439 14.06 -18.05 11.91
N GLU A 440 14.78 -17.51 10.92
CA GLU A 440 16.24 -17.68 10.82
C GLU A 440 16.97 -17.07 12.04
N LYS A 441 16.56 -15.87 12.48
CA LYS A 441 17.13 -15.21 13.66
C LYS A 441 16.86 -15.97 14.96
N ASP A 442 15.66 -16.52 15.11
CA ASP A 442 15.30 -17.29 16.29
C ASP A 442 16.15 -18.58 16.37
N GLN A 443 16.39 -19.22 15.23
CA GLN A 443 17.28 -20.39 15.12
C GLN A 443 18.74 -20.05 15.46
N GLU A 444 19.26 -18.93 14.96
CA GLU A 444 20.61 -18.45 15.29
C GLU A 444 20.74 -18.16 16.80
N THR A 445 19.75 -17.47 17.39
CA THR A 445 19.74 -17.14 18.82
C THR A 445 19.64 -18.38 19.71
N GLN A 446 18.96 -19.43 19.25
CA GLN A 446 18.90 -20.72 19.95
C GLN A 446 20.18 -21.52 19.81
N ALA A 447 20.91 -21.41 18.69
CA ALA A 447 22.19 -22.10 18.50
C ALA A 447 23.35 -21.47 19.29
N GLU A 448 23.23 -20.18 19.66
CA GLU A 448 24.21 -19.46 20.48
C GLU A 448 24.02 -19.67 22.00
N LYS A 449 22.86 -20.18 22.42
CA LYS A 449 22.55 -20.51 23.82
C LYS A 449 22.81 -21.98 24.10
#